data_AF-A0AAT9MDF7-F1
#
_entry.id   AF-A0AAT9MDF7-F1
#
_cell.length_a   1.000
_cell.length_b   1.000
_cell.length_c   1.000
_cell.angle_alpha   90.00
_cell.angle_beta   90.00
_cell.angle_gamma   90.00
#
_symmetry.space_group_name_H-M   'P 1'
#
loop_
_entity.id
_entity.type
_entity.pdbx_description
1 polymer ?
#
loop_
_entity_poly.entity_id
_entity_poly.type
_entity_poly.pdbx_seq_one_letter_code
_entity_poly.pdbx_strand_id
1 'polypeptide(L)'
;MTIYSHHASRGKVQILATYRGSTGVVSSTVTSVDDLALATPIVDALNRISAYATVPVSVYDKRGDRFDHYPTAHLAALTGRDARASLLEGAHSLWYEMAMVLLHQALTDLDAAVAAVPEPVRKAISAELEADARGLRDELAEYTEGVAPPELEKRRFWDFKSPFVDFGESTVGLDQEDRDRLNDLEQGVSKSRLDRAVADMRLLLAAHQQCANSEARLLVSDFEITDDPYDEEADRYFLDVLAPIPGGRWQRDGWKVEICRWVPDDPEDEYGGATGEPVLDCVRAEPPTLSEIVELLNRSDGQSDVLAAWAKTAVGEVLAGTAFVVTKRYED
;
A
#
# COMPACT_ATOMS: atom_id res chain seq x y z
N MET A 1 4.67 9.45 -15.51
CA MET A 1 5.06 9.66 -14.11
C MET A 1 6.28 10.56 -14.08
N THR A 2 6.44 11.38 -13.04
CA THR A 2 7.63 12.18 -12.76
C THR A 2 8.52 11.46 -11.75
N ILE A 3 9.81 11.35 -12.02
CA ILE A 3 10.82 10.78 -11.12
C ILE A 3 11.61 11.94 -10.51
N TYR A 4 11.63 11.99 -9.20
CA TYR A 4 12.38 12.94 -8.41
C TYR A 4 13.71 12.35 -7.98
N SER A 5 14.77 13.14 -8.06
CA SER A 5 16.10 12.75 -7.60
C SER A 5 16.78 13.94 -6.91
N HIS A 6 17.81 13.65 -6.12
CA HIS A 6 18.64 14.68 -5.51
C HIS A 6 20.07 14.64 -6.05
N HIS A 7 20.67 15.82 -6.23
CA HIS A 7 22.04 15.97 -6.72
C HIS A 7 22.80 17.02 -5.91
N ALA A 8 23.99 16.69 -5.43
CA ALA A 8 24.84 17.63 -4.70
C ALA A 8 25.36 18.74 -5.64
N SER A 9 25.12 20.00 -5.31
CA SER A 9 25.47 21.14 -6.15
C SER A 9 25.87 22.36 -5.33
N ARG A 10 27.14 22.78 -5.44
CA ARG A 10 27.69 24.01 -4.83
C ARG A 10 27.38 24.18 -3.33
N GLY A 11 27.52 23.10 -2.56
CA GLY A 11 27.28 23.13 -1.10
C GLY A 11 25.79 23.08 -0.70
N LYS A 12 24.90 22.81 -1.64
CA LYS A 12 23.48 22.51 -1.44
C LYS A 12 23.13 21.18 -2.09
N VAL A 13 21.90 20.72 -1.87
CA VAL A 13 21.32 19.57 -2.55
C VAL A 13 20.16 20.05 -3.44
N GLN A 14 20.30 19.87 -4.74
CA GLN A 14 19.24 20.17 -5.71
C GLN A 14 18.26 19.00 -5.77
N ILE A 15 16.96 19.31 -5.80
CA ILE A 15 15.89 18.36 -6.10
C ILE A 15 15.50 18.56 -7.57
N LEU A 16 15.57 17.50 -8.35
CA LEU A 16 15.31 17.47 -9.79
C LEU A 16 14.05 16.65 -10.06
N ALA A 17 13.20 17.13 -10.96
CA ALA A 17 12.09 16.39 -11.55
C ALA A 17 12.51 15.90 -12.93
N THR A 18 12.30 14.63 -13.23
CA THR A 18 12.64 14.01 -14.51
C THR A 18 11.46 13.20 -15.03
N TYR A 19 11.05 13.44 -16.26
CA TYR A 19 9.96 12.69 -16.90
C TYR A 19 10.22 12.52 -18.39
N ARG A 20 9.52 11.58 -19.01
CA ARG A 20 9.58 11.38 -20.46
C ARG A 20 8.59 12.31 -21.14
N GLY A 21 9.10 13.26 -21.92
CA GLY A 21 8.31 14.13 -22.79
C GLY A 21 8.40 13.70 -24.26
N SER A 22 7.71 14.45 -25.14
CA SER A 22 7.60 14.15 -26.57
C SER A 22 8.93 14.18 -27.33
N THR A 23 9.95 14.87 -26.82
CA THR A 23 11.27 15.00 -27.45
C THR A 23 12.35 14.19 -26.71
N GLY A 24 11.97 13.33 -25.76
CA GLY A 24 12.87 12.55 -24.94
C GLY A 24 12.75 12.88 -23.44
N VAL A 25 13.82 12.60 -22.69
CA VAL A 25 13.84 12.83 -21.24
C VAL A 25 13.96 14.33 -20.98
N VAL A 26 13.02 14.87 -20.19
CA VAL A 26 13.03 16.25 -19.69
C VAL A 26 13.46 16.19 -18.23
N SER A 27 14.39 17.06 -17.84
CA SER A 27 14.81 17.21 -16.44
C SER A 27 14.83 18.68 -16.06
N SER A 28 14.28 19.00 -14.89
CA SER A 28 14.20 20.37 -14.37
C SER A 28 14.47 20.41 -12.88
N THR A 29 15.14 21.47 -12.42
CA THR A 29 15.31 21.71 -10.99
C THR A 29 14.02 22.21 -10.38
N VAL A 30 13.51 21.47 -9.40
CA VAL A 30 12.37 21.88 -8.56
C VAL A 30 12.84 22.94 -7.57
N THR A 31 13.87 22.62 -6.78
CA THR A 31 14.40 23.51 -5.73
C THR A 31 15.79 23.09 -5.27
N SER A 32 16.37 23.83 -4.32
CA SER A 32 17.60 23.47 -3.60
C SER A 32 17.40 23.55 -2.09
N VAL A 33 17.88 22.57 -1.34
CA VAL A 33 17.91 22.54 0.12
C VAL A 33 19.35 22.47 0.64
N ASP A 34 19.53 22.66 1.94
CA ASP A 34 20.87 22.86 2.52
C ASP A 34 21.68 21.56 2.62
N ASP A 35 21.02 20.42 2.87
CA ASP A 35 21.70 19.12 2.95
C ASP A 35 20.82 17.95 2.48
N LEU A 36 21.41 16.75 2.52
CA LEU A 36 20.76 15.51 2.09
C LEU A 36 19.67 15.05 3.05
N ALA A 37 19.80 15.31 4.36
CA ALA A 37 18.81 14.91 5.36
C ALA A 37 17.47 15.64 5.16
N LEU A 38 17.51 16.86 4.62
CA LEU A 38 16.31 17.58 4.18
C LEU A 38 15.80 17.11 2.81
N ALA A 39 16.70 16.75 1.88
CA ALA A 39 16.33 16.40 0.51
C ALA A 39 15.69 15.00 0.42
N THR A 40 16.26 14.00 1.09
CA THR A 40 15.85 12.59 1.02
C THR A 40 14.36 12.38 1.29
N PRO A 41 13.79 12.81 2.44
CA PRO A 41 12.37 12.58 2.72
C PRO A 41 11.44 13.32 1.75
N ILE A 42 11.86 14.47 1.20
CA ILE A 42 11.08 15.21 0.21
C ILE A 42 11.06 14.46 -1.13
N VAL A 43 12.22 13.99 -1.59
CA VAL A 43 12.34 13.23 -2.85
C VAL A 43 11.56 11.93 -2.77
N ASP A 44 11.68 11.21 -1.65
CA ASP A 44 10.92 9.98 -1.40
C ASP A 44 9.41 10.24 -1.49
N ALA A 45 8.89 11.19 -0.72
CA ALA A 45 7.47 11.50 -0.71
C ALA A 45 6.95 11.99 -2.08
N LEU A 46 7.73 12.80 -2.81
CA LEU A 46 7.36 13.25 -4.16
C LEU A 46 7.31 12.09 -5.17
N ASN A 47 8.26 11.16 -5.11
CA ASN A 47 8.22 9.96 -5.95
C ASN A 47 7.00 9.10 -5.64
N ARG A 48 6.70 8.88 -4.35
CA ARG A 48 5.50 8.17 -3.90
C ARG A 48 4.22 8.84 -4.39
N ILE A 49 4.09 10.16 -4.22
CA ILE A 49 2.94 10.94 -4.73
C ILE A 49 2.79 10.77 -6.24
N SER A 50 3.87 10.92 -7.00
CA SER A 50 3.87 10.78 -8.45
C SER A 50 3.41 9.38 -8.89
N ALA A 51 3.89 8.33 -8.20
CA ALA A 51 3.44 6.97 -8.43
C ALA A 51 1.95 6.79 -8.09
N TYR A 52 1.54 7.09 -6.85
CA TYR A 52 0.16 6.87 -6.38
C TYR A 52 -0.89 7.74 -7.09
N ALA A 53 -0.50 8.91 -7.60
CA ALA A 53 -1.39 9.76 -8.39
C ALA A 53 -1.51 9.32 -9.86
N THR A 54 -0.51 8.59 -10.40
CA THR A 54 -0.43 8.23 -11.83
C THR A 54 -0.80 6.76 -12.09
N VAL A 55 -0.23 5.82 -11.33
CA VAL A 55 -0.30 4.37 -11.58
C VAL A 55 -1.73 3.82 -11.54
N PRO A 56 -2.58 4.18 -10.57
CA PRO A 56 -3.95 3.67 -10.52
C PRO A 56 -4.73 4.11 -11.75
N VAL A 57 -4.52 5.37 -12.11
CA VAL A 57 -5.11 6.09 -13.23
C VAL A 57 -4.51 5.70 -14.58
N SER A 58 -3.67 4.65 -14.61
CA SER A 58 -3.23 4.06 -15.87
C SER A 58 -4.47 3.75 -16.70
N VAL A 59 -4.58 4.52 -17.79
CA VAL A 59 -5.67 4.68 -18.78
C VAL A 59 -6.13 3.39 -19.49
N TYR A 60 -5.77 2.24 -18.92
CA TYR A 60 -6.15 0.90 -19.33
C TYR A 60 -6.92 0.20 -18.23
N ASP A 61 -7.77 0.91 -17.47
CA ASP A 61 -8.84 0.24 -16.75
C ASP A 61 -9.74 -0.48 -17.74
N LYS A 62 -9.47 -1.77 -17.93
CA LYS A 62 -10.20 -2.67 -18.82
C LYS A 62 -11.43 -3.27 -18.15
N ARG A 63 -11.71 -2.92 -16.88
CA ARG A 63 -12.86 -3.47 -16.15
C ARG A 63 -14.15 -3.01 -16.82
N GLY A 64 -14.77 -3.94 -17.57
CA GLY A 64 -16.09 -3.78 -18.16
C GLY A 64 -16.14 -3.39 -19.65
N ASP A 65 -15.05 -3.48 -20.41
CA ASP A 65 -14.99 -3.08 -21.84
C ASP A 65 -15.51 -1.65 -22.12
N ARG A 66 -15.57 -0.82 -21.08
CA ARG A 66 -16.10 0.53 -21.11
C ARG A 66 -15.02 1.46 -20.62
N PHE A 67 -14.65 2.40 -21.47
CA PHE A 67 -13.84 3.57 -21.13
C PHE A 67 -14.66 4.54 -20.24
N ASP A 68 -15.30 3.99 -19.20
CA ASP A 68 -16.01 4.77 -18.21
C ASP A 68 -14.97 5.63 -17.47
N HIS A 69 -15.29 6.90 -17.26
CA HIS A 69 -14.34 7.94 -16.91
C HIS A 69 -13.61 7.59 -15.60
N TYR A 70 -12.28 7.56 -15.64
CA TYR A 70 -11.49 7.33 -14.42
C TYR A 70 -11.73 8.49 -13.43
N PRO A 71 -11.83 8.21 -12.11
CA PRO A 71 -11.93 9.27 -11.11
C PRO A 71 -10.74 10.22 -11.19
N THR A 72 -11.00 11.53 -11.23
CA THR A 72 -9.94 12.57 -11.23
C THR A 72 -9.93 13.40 -9.95
N ALA A 73 -10.83 13.10 -9.01
CA ALA A 73 -11.04 13.88 -7.80
C ALA A 73 -9.79 13.91 -6.91
N HIS A 74 -9.01 12.82 -6.89
CA HIS A 74 -7.77 12.70 -6.13
C HIS A 74 -6.71 13.70 -6.56
N LEU A 75 -6.71 14.15 -7.82
CA LEU A 75 -5.77 15.17 -8.31
C LEU A 75 -5.96 16.52 -7.61
N ALA A 76 -7.13 16.78 -7.02
CA ALA A 76 -7.33 17.96 -6.18
C ALA A 76 -6.53 17.90 -4.87
N ALA A 77 -6.27 16.70 -4.34
CA ALA A 77 -5.55 16.49 -3.09
C ALA A 77 -4.05 16.84 -3.17
N LEU A 78 -3.48 16.81 -4.38
CA LEU A 78 -2.09 17.24 -4.65
C LEU A 78 -1.91 18.72 -4.32
N THR A 79 -2.93 19.56 -4.58
CA THR A 79 -2.86 21.01 -4.42
C THR A 79 -3.63 21.52 -3.20
N GLY A 80 -4.71 20.84 -2.81
CA GLY A 80 -5.60 21.26 -1.72
C GLY A 80 -5.47 20.36 -0.51
N ARG A 81 -4.92 20.88 0.59
CA ARG A 81 -4.83 20.13 1.87
C ARG A 81 -6.20 19.68 2.38
N ASP A 82 -7.21 20.54 2.27
CA ASP A 82 -8.58 20.23 2.71
C ASP A 82 -9.22 19.09 1.89
N ALA A 83 -8.76 18.86 0.66
CA ALA A 83 -9.25 17.79 -0.20
C ALA A 83 -8.62 16.41 0.12
N ARG A 84 -7.59 16.36 0.97
CA ARG A 84 -6.89 15.10 1.26
C ARG A 84 -7.71 14.14 2.09
N ALA A 85 -8.55 14.63 2.99
CA ALA A 85 -9.44 13.76 3.78
C ALA A 85 -10.35 12.92 2.88
N SER A 86 -10.81 13.49 1.75
CA SER A 86 -11.65 12.79 0.78
C SER A 86 -10.93 11.67 0.01
N LEU A 87 -9.60 11.54 0.10
CA LEU A 87 -8.89 10.36 -0.41
C LEU A 87 -9.24 9.09 0.37
N LEU A 88 -9.70 9.23 1.61
CA LEU A 88 -10.08 8.10 2.48
C LEU A 88 -11.59 7.82 2.42
N GLU A 89 -12.28 8.39 1.44
CA GLU A 89 -13.71 8.22 1.21
C GLU A 89 -13.96 7.50 -0.11
N GLY A 90 -15.14 6.91 -0.29
CA GLY A 90 -15.49 6.20 -1.51
C GLY A 90 -15.09 4.72 -1.51
N ALA A 91 -15.41 4.07 -2.63
CA ALA A 91 -15.22 2.65 -2.89
C ALA A 91 -15.34 2.37 -4.40
N HIS A 92 -14.57 3.08 -5.21
CA HIS A 92 -14.56 2.93 -6.66
C HIS A 92 -14.13 1.52 -7.07
N SER A 93 -12.95 1.11 -6.60
CA SER A 93 -12.41 -0.23 -6.80
C SER A 93 -11.29 -0.52 -5.80
N LEU A 94 -10.99 -1.78 -5.51
CA LEU A 94 -9.95 -2.11 -4.53
C LEU A 94 -8.59 -1.52 -4.90
N TRP A 95 -8.21 -1.66 -6.16
CA TRP A 95 -6.99 -1.09 -6.72
C TRP A 95 -6.91 0.44 -6.56
N TYR A 96 -7.97 1.15 -6.93
CA TYR A 96 -7.99 2.61 -6.85
C TYR A 96 -7.92 3.07 -5.39
N GLU A 97 -8.74 2.46 -4.51
CA GLU A 97 -8.85 2.89 -3.12
C GLU A 97 -7.59 2.60 -2.31
N MET A 98 -6.89 1.50 -2.58
CA MET A 98 -5.58 1.24 -2.00
C MET A 98 -4.61 2.38 -2.33
N ALA A 99 -4.55 2.78 -3.60
CA ALA A 99 -3.66 3.85 -4.00
C ALA A 99 -4.05 5.21 -3.43
N MET A 100 -5.33 5.46 -3.14
CA MET A 100 -5.74 6.69 -2.45
C MET A 100 -5.24 6.74 -1.01
N VAL A 101 -5.22 5.61 -0.30
CA VAL A 101 -4.61 5.50 1.03
C VAL A 101 -3.12 5.78 0.97
N LEU A 102 -2.42 5.18 0.00
CA LEU A 102 -0.99 5.37 -0.19
C LEU A 102 -0.66 6.82 -0.60
N LEU A 103 -1.47 7.43 -1.47
CA LEU A 103 -1.36 8.84 -1.85
C LEU A 103 -1.58 9.76 -0.65
N HIS A 104 -2.59 9.48 0.18
CA HIS A 104 -2.86 10.23 1.40
C HIS A 104 -1.66 10.21 2.34
N GLN A 105 -1.06 9.04 2.54
CA GLN A 105 0.14 8.90 3.38
C GLN A 105 1.33 9.67 2.79
N ALA A 106 1.61 9.51 1.50
CA ALA A 106 2.73 10.20 0.86
C ALA A 106 2.58 11.74 0.92
N LEU A 107 1.36 12.26 0.78
CA LEU A 107 1.07 13.68 0.96
C LEU A 107 1.26 14.15 2.41
N THR A 108 0.92 13.30 3.38
CA THR A 108 1.13 13.57 4.81
C THR A 108 2.62 13.60 5.16
N ASP A 109 3.39 12.64 4.64
CA ASP A 109 4.84 12.58 4.81
C ASP A 109 5.53 13.77 4.16
N LEU A 110 5.08 14.18 2.96
CA LEU A 110 5.59 15.38 2.32
C LEU A 110 5.33 16.62 3.19
N ASP A 111 4.12 16.76 3.74
CA ASP A 111 3.79 17.88 4.62
C ASP A 111 4.69 17.95 5.86
N ALA A 112 4.99 16.79 6.46
CA ALA A 112 5.94 16.70 7.57
C ALA A 112 7.36 17.07 7.14
N ALA A 113 7.84 16.53 6.01
CA ALA A 113 9.17 16.79 5.48
C ALA A 113 9.38 18.28 5.14
N VAL A 114 8.38 18.94 4.54
CA VAL A 114 8.48 20.35 4.16
C VAL A 114 8.24 21.32 5.31
N ALA A 115 7.79 20.85 6.48
CA ALA A 115 7.62 21.71 7.65
C ALA A 115 8.97 22.32 8.12
N ALA A 116 10.07 21.58 7.93
CA ALA A 116 11.41 21.98 8.34
C ALA A 116 12.15 22.89 7.34
N VAL A 117 11.68 23.00 6.08
CA VAL A 117 12.38 23.76 5.04
C VAL A 117 11.90 25.22 4.93
N PRO A 118 12.74 26.16 4.45
CA PRO A 118 12.34 27.56 4.27
C PRO A 118 11.15 27.78 3.32
N GLU A 119 10.42 28.88 3.50
CA GLU A 119 9.23 29.23 2.70
C GLU A 119 9.45 29.17 1.17
N PRO A 120 10.57 29.66 0.60
CA PRO A 120 10.82 29.54 -0.84
C PRO A 120 10.85 28.10 -1.34
N VAL A 121 11.39 27.17 -0.54
CA VAL A 121 11.44 25.74 -0.87
C VAL A 121 10.03 25.15 -0.85
N ARG A 122 9.23 25.48 0.17
CA ARG A 122 7.82 25.04 0.26
C ARG A 122 6.99 25.52 -0.93
N LYS A 123 7.16 26.78 -1.35
CA LYS A 123 6.47 27.33 -2.53
C LYS A 123 6.87 26.62 -3.82
N ALA A 124 8.16 26.31 -4.00
CA ALA A 124 8.63 25.58 -5.17
C ALA A 124 8.05 24.16 -5.24
N ILE A 125 7.99 23.46 -4.10
CA ILE A 125 7.37 22.12 -4.01
C ILE A 125 5.87 22.19 -4.29
N SER A 126 5.17 23.21 -3.78
CA SER A 126 3.74 23.40 -4.06
C SER A 126 3.49 23.66 -5.54
N ALA A 127 4.31 24.51 -6.17
CA ALA A 127 4.23 24.78 -7.61
C ALA A 127 4.50 23.54 -8.47
N GLU A 128 5.41 22.66 -8.02
CA GLU A 128 5.67 21.37 -8.65
C GLU A 128 4.45 20.45 -8.59
N LEU A 129 3.80 20.31 -7.42
CA LEU A 129 2.57 19.54 -7.28
C LEU A 129 1.42 20.10 -8.13
N GLU A 130 1.30 21.43 -8.23
CA GLU A 130 0.34 22.08 -9.13
C GLU A 130 0.61 21.77 -10.60
N ALA A 131 1.88 21.77 -11.01
CA ALA A 131 2.28 21.44 -12.38
C ALA A 131 1.98 19.97 -12.69
N ASP A 132 2.31 19.05 -11.79
CA ASP A 132 2.06 17.62 -11.99
C ASP A 132 0.56 17.31 -12.00
N ALA A 133 -0.22 17.86 -11.05
CA ALA A 133 -1.67 17.71 -11.02
C ALA A 133 -2.34 18.26 -12.29
N ARG A 134 -1.82 19.36 -12.87
CA ARG A 134 -2.31 19.90 -14.14
C ARG A 134 -1.97 18.98 -15.30
N GLY A 135 -0.72 18.53 -15.40
CA GLY A 135 -0.29 17.59 -16.43
C GLY A 135 -1.12 16.31 -16.44
N LEU A 136 -1.38 15.73 -15.25
CA LEU A 136 -2.24 14.55 -15.12
C LEU A 136 -3.69 14.83 -15.52
N ARG A 137 -4.27 15.99 -15.17
CA ARG A 137 -5.63 16.35 -15.61
C ARG A 137 -5.72 16.51 -17.12
N ASP A 138 -4.75 17.19 -17.73
CA ASP A 138 -4.71 17.42 -19.17
C ASP A 138 -4.60 16.08 -19.91
N GLU A 139 -3.74 15.18 -19.44
CA GLU A 139 -3.61 13.83 -19.98
C GLU A 139 -4.92 13.03 -19.85
N LEU A 140 -5.60 13.07 -18.70
CA LEU A 140 -6.85 12.33 -18.50
C LEU A 140 -8.05 12.89 -19.26
N ALA A 141 -8.10 14.21 -19.49
CA ALA A 141 -9.18 14.84 -20.25
C ALA A 141 -9.29 14.26 -21.66
N GLU A 142 -8.17 13.93 -22.31
CA GLU A 142 -8.15 13.28 -23.64
C GLU A 142 -8.87 11.92 -23.67
N TYR A 143 -9.09 11.27 -22.52
CA TYR A 143 -9.72 9.94 -22.40
C TYR A 143 -11.21 10.01 -22.03
N THR A 144 -11.71 11.17 -21.61
CA THR A 144 -13.13 11.36 -21.23
C THR A 144 -14.10 11.34 -22.43
N GLU A 145 -13.60 11.35 -23.66
CA GLU A 145 -14.44 11.34 -24.87
C GLU A 145 -14.96 9.93 -25.25
N GLY A 146 -14.66 8.89 -24.46
CA GLY A 146 -15.15 7.52 -24.70
C GLY A 146 -14.58 6.84 -25.96
N VAL A 147 -13.61 7.49 -26.61
CA VAL A 147 -12.87 6.98 -27.76
C VAL A 147 -11.49 6.58 -27.26
N ALA A 148 -11.07 5.35 -27.54
CA ALA A 148 -9.70 4.91 -27.27
C ALA A 148 -8.73 5.88 -27.97
N PRO A 149 -7.89 6.63 -27.24
CA PRO A 149 -7.01 7.56 -27.90
C PRO A 149 -5.98 6.80 -28.73
N PRO A 150 -5.49 7.40 -29.83
CA PRO A 150 -4.40 6.80 -30.60
C PRO A 150 -3.17 6.57 -29.71
N GLU A 151 -2.37 5.55 -30.00
CA GLU A 151 -1.05 5.35 -29.36
C GLU A 151 -0.15 6.54 -29.68
N LEU A 152 -0.28 7.62 -28.90
CA LEU A 152 0.52 8.82 -29.04
C LEU A 152 1.80 8.68 -28.22
N GLU A 153 2.90 9.18 -28.78
CA GLU A 153 4.22 9.31 -28.13
C GLU A 153 4.19 10.18 -26.84
N LYS A 154 3.08 10.86 -26.56
CA LYS A 154 2.86 11.73 -25.39
C LYS A 154 2.44 10.99 -24.11
N ARG A 155 2.21 9.67 -24.18
CA ARG A 155 1.70 8.89 -23.05
C ARG A 155 2.75 8.73 -21.96
N ARG A 156 2.40 9.10 -20.72
CA ARG A 156 3.13 8.70 -19.52
C ARG A 156 2.97 7.19 -19.32
N PHE A 157 3.91 6.41 -19.83
CA PHE A 157 3.97 4.97 -19.55
C PHE A 157 4.68 4.70 -18.23
N TRP A 158 4.15 3.76 -17.46
CA TRP A 158 4.85 3.12 -16.35
C TRP A 158 5.13 1.67 -16.72
N ASP A 159 6.32 1.17 -16.41
CA ASP A 159 6.57 -0.25 -16.49
C ASP A 159 5.97 -0.92 -15.25
N PHE A 160 4.80 -1.54 -15.43
CA PHE A 160 4.01 -2.13 -14.35
C PHE A 160 4.66 -3.36 -13.70
N LYS A 161 5.76 -3.89 -14.27
CA LYS A 161 6.46 -5.05 -13.73
C LYS A 161 7.64 -4.72 -12.84
N SER A 162 8.18 -3.51 -12.93
CA SER A 162 9.38 -3.11 -12.18
C SER A 162 9.35 -1.60 -11.99
N PRO A 163 8.81 -1.10 -10.87
CA PRO A 163 8.83 0.33 -10.62
C PRO A 163 10.28 0.82 -10.62
N PHE A 164 10.59 1.87 -11.39
CA PHE A 164 11.93 2.47 -11.43
C PHE A 164 12.35 3.12 -10.10
N VAL A 165 11.39 3.31 -9.19
CA VAL A 165 11.63 3.80 -7.84
C VAL A 165 11.13 2.72 -6.90
N ASP A 166 12.07 2.08 -6.22
CA ASP A 166 11.79 1.16 -5.13
C ASP A 166 11.57 1.95 -3.84
N PHE A 167 10.48 1.69 -3.13
CA PHE A 167 10.07 2.45 -1.94
C PHE A 167 10.34 1.66 -0.64
N GLY A 168 11.43 0.88 -0.61
CA GLY A 168 11.77 -0.06 0.48
C GLY A 168 11.54 -1.52 0.05
N GLU A 169 11.78 -2.49 0.95
CA GLU A 169 11.84 -3.93 0.61
C GLU A 169 10.56 -4.57 0.04
N SER A 170 9.46 -3.83 -0.05
CA SER A 170 8.35 -4.24 -0.91
C SER A 170 7.58 -3.02 -1.40
N THR A 171 7.55 -2.87 -2.72
CA THR A 171 6.57 -2.04 -3.41
C THR A 171 5.20 -2.72 -3.38
N VAL A 172 4.72 -3.03 -2.16
CA VAL A 172 3.44 -3.73 -1.96
C VAL A 172 2.34 -2.96 -2.68
N GLY A 173 1.62 -3.66 -3.56
CA GLY A 173 0.32 -3.22 -4.01
C GLY A 173 0.31 -2.33 -5.25
N LEU A 174 1.42 -2.12 -5.97
CA LEU A 174 1.40 -1.26 -7.17
C LEU A 174 1.87 -1.92 -8.47
N ASP A 175 2.15 -3.22 -8.45
CA ASP A 175 2.47 -3.95 -9.66
C ASP A 175 1.22 -4.46 -10.41
N GLN A 176 1.44 -5.01 -11.60
CA GLN A 176 0.37 -5.58 -12.41
C GLN A 176 -0.27 -6.82 -11.76
N GLU A 177 0.48 -7.60 -11.00
CA GLU A 177 -0.01 -8.82 -10.37
C GLU A 177 -1.00 -8.49 -9.25
N ASP A 178 -0.67 -7.55 -8.37
CA ASP A 178 -1.55 -7.03 -7.34
C ASP A 178 -2.82 -6.42 -7.95
N ARG A 179 -2.66 -5.66 -9.04
CA ARG A 179 -3.81 -5.12 -9.79
C ARG A 179 -4.74 -6.23 -10.26
N ASP A 180 -4.20 -7.27 -10.89
CA ASP A 180 -4.99 -8.35 -11.45
C ASP A 180 -5.67 -9.18 -10.35
N ARG A 181 -4.95 -9.50 -9.27
CA ARG A 181 -5.52 -10.16 -8.09
C ARG A 181 -6.66 -9.35 -7.47
N LEU A 182 -6.49 -8.05 -7.26
CA LEU A 182 -7.53 -7.18 -6.71
C LEU A 182 -8.74 -7.04 -7.65
N ASN A 183 -8.52 -6.97 -8.97
CA ASN A 183 -9.61 -6.99 -9.95
C ASN A 183 -10.40 -8.30 -9.92
N ASP A 184 -9.69 -9.43 -9.78
CA ASP A 184 -10.31 -10.75 -9.68
C ASP A 184 -11.15 -10.87 -8.41
N LEU A 185 -10.69 -10.30 -7.30
CA LEU A 185 -11.41 -10.28 -6.02
C LEU A 185 -12.71 -9.48 -6.07
N GLU A 186 -12.75 -8.35 -6.78
CA GLU A 186 -13.95 -7.51 -6.90
C GLU A 186 -14.92 -7.99 -8.00
N GLN A 187 -14.50 -8.89 -8.88
CA GLN A 187 -15.33 -9.36 -9.99
C GLN A 187 -16.63 -10.02 -9.48
N GLY A 188 -17.76 -9.48 -9.91
CA GLY A 188 -19.09 -9.99 -9.55
C GLY A 188 -19.53 -9.67 -8.11
N VAL A 189 -18.78 -8.83 -7.40
CA VAL A 189 -19.09 -8.41 -6.03
C VAL A 189 -20.10 -7.26 -6.04
N SER A 190 -21.11 -7.33 -5.17
CA SER A 190 -22.09 -6.25 -5.02
C SER A 190 -21.44 -5.00 -4.42
N LYS A 191 -21.95 -3.81 -4.77
CA LYS A 191 -21.45 -2.52 -4.26
C LYS A 191 -21.28 -2.48 -2.72
N SER A 192 -22.27 -2.93 -1.95
CA SER A 192 -22.19 -2.96 -0.48
C SER A 192 -21.12 -3.91 0.09
N ARG A 193 -20.74 -4.96 -0.65
CA ARG A 193 -19.62 -5.84 -0.29
C ARG A 193 -18.29 -5.21 -0.65
N LEU A 194 -18.21 -4.53 -1.79
CA LEU A 194 -17.05 -3.75 -2.18
C LEU A 194 -16.77 -2.63 -1.16
N ASP A 195 -17.80 -1.89 -0.74
CA ASP A 195 -17.66 -0.82 0.26
C ASP A 195 -17.07 -1.34 1.58
N ARG A 196 -17.48 -2.54 2.02
CA ARG A 196 -16.92 -3.19 3.22
C ARG A 196 -15.48 -3.66 2.98
N ALA A 197 -15.20 -4.33 1.86
CA ALA A 197 -13.86 -4.76 1.53
C ALA A 197 -12.86 -3.59 1.43
N VAL A 198 -13.29 -2.44 0.91
CA VAL A 198 -12.48 -1.20 0.90
C VAL A 198 -12.20 -0.72 2.32
N ALA A 199 -13.20 -0.75 3.22
CA ALA A 199 -13.00 -0.37 4.62
C ALA A 199 -12.04 -1.34 5.34
N ASP A 200 -12.17 -2.65 5.10
CA ASP A 200 -11.32 -3.66 5.69
C ASP A 200 -9.86 -3.56 5.19
N MET A 201 -9.67 -3.35 3.88
CA MET A 201 -8.36 -3.11 3.28
C MET A 201 -7.71 -1.83 3.82
N ARG A 202 -8.47 -0.74 3.97
CA ARG A 202 -8.02 0.51 4.60
C ARG A 202 -7.54 0.28 6.04
N LEU A 203 -8.25 -0.57 6.79
CA LEU A 203 -7.88 -0.91 8.16
C LEU A 203 -6.54 -1.67 8.22
N LEU A 204 -6.32 -2.65 7.34
CA LEU A 204 -5.04 -3.36 7.23
C LEU A 204 -3.90 -2.41 6.86
N LEU A 205 -4.08 -1.59 5.82
CA LEU A 205 -3.08 -0.59 5.40
C LEU A 205 -2.71 0.36 6.55
N ALA A 206 -3.72 0.88 7.26
CA ALA A 206 -3.49 1.77 8.39
C ALA A 206 -2.78 1.07 9.56
N ALA A 207 -3.10 -0.20 9.82
CA ALA A 207 -2.46 -0.97 10.88
C ALA A 207 -0.98 -1.23 10.58
N HIS A 208 -0.67 -1.70 9.36
CA HIS A 208 0.71 -1.92 8.91
C HIS A 208 1.53 -0.62 8.93
N GLN A 209 0.94 0.52 8.56
CA GLN A 209 1.62 1.82 8.61
C GLN A 209 1.91 2.32 10.03
N GLN A 210 1.14 1.89 11.03
CA GLN A 210 1.27 2.34 12.42
C GLN A 210 1.98 1.34 13.33
N CYS A 211 2.21 0.11 12.87
CA CYS A 211 2.99 -0.86 13.62
C CYS A 211 4.49 -0.53 13.56
N ALA A 212 5.19 -0.86 14.65
CA ALA A 212 6.64 -0.76 14.78
C ALA A 212 7.33 -2.12 14.51
N ASN A 213 6.55 -3.18 14.31
CA ASN A 213 7.03 -4.52 14.00
C ASN A 213 7.72 -4.54 12.64
N SER A 214 9.03 -4.84 12.62
CA SER A 214 9.84 -4.89 11.41
C SER A 214 9.66 -6.16 10.58
N GLU A 215 9.16 -7.24 11.18
CA GLU A 215 8.90 -8.52 10.51
C GLU A 215 7.49 -8.58 9.89
N ALA A 216 6.63 -7.62 10.23
CA ALA A 216 5.30 -7.51 9.67
C ALA A 216 5.36 -7.12 8.18
N ARG A 217 4.68 -7.92 7.34
CA ARG A 217 4.55 -7.70 5.90
C ARG A 217 3.09 -7.61 5.51
N LEU A 218 2.72 -6.56 4.78
CA LEU A 218 1.39 -6.43 4.19
C LEU A 218 1.31 -7.20 2.87
N LEU A 219 0.38 -8.15 2.76
CA LEU A 219 0.00 -8.84 1.54
C LEU A 219 -1.38 -8.33 1.11
N VAL A 220 -1.40 -7.16 0.47
CA VAL A 220 -2.64 -6.42 0.22
C VAL A 220 -3.60 -7.16 -0.73
N SER A 221 -3.06 -7.87 -1.73
CA SER A 221 -3.84 -8.68 -2.67
C SER A 221 -4.46 -9.91 -2.02
N ASP A 222 -3.94 -10.33 -0.86
CA ASP A 222 -4.43 -11.44 -0.06
C ASP A 222 -5.23 -10.99 1.18
N PHE A 223 -5.43 -9.67 1.35
CA PHE A 223 -6.16 -9.06 2.46
C PHE A 223 -5.57 -9.48 3.81
N GLU A 224 -4.25 -9.36 3.94
CA GLU A 224 -3.50 -9.98 5.03
C GLU A 224 -2.30 -9.14 5.48
N ILE A 225 -1.99 -9.18 6.78
CA ILE A 225 -0.68 -8.82 7.32
C ILE A 225 -0.11 -10.08 7.96
N THR A 226 1.09 -10.46 7.57
CA THR A 226 1.81 -11.61 8.15
C THR A 226 3.00 -11.13 8.97
N ASP A 227 3.24 -11.77 10.11
CA ASP A 227 4.41 -11.57 10.97
C ASP A 227 5.09 -12.93 11.16
N ASP A 228 6.24 -13.09 10.51
CA ASP A 228 6.92 -14.36 10.30
C ASP A 228 8.38 -14.24 10.79
N PRO A 229 8.61 -14.33 12.11
CA PRO A 229 9.95 -14.26 12.66
C PRO A 229 10.77 -15.48 12.29
N TYR A 230 11.91 -15.24 11.63
CA TYR A 230 12.86 -16.29 11.32
C TYR A 230 13.68 -16.66 12.57
N ASP A 231 13.43 -17.84 13.13
CA ASP A 231 14.25 -18.47 14.17
C ASP A 231 14.59 -19.92 13.79
N GLU A 232 15.89 -20.24 13.72
CA GLU A 232 16.38 -21.58 13.38
C GLU A 232 16.25 -22.58 14.53
N GLU A 233 16.12 -22.12 15.77
CA GLU A 233 16.18 -22.94 16.98
C GLU A 233 14.81 -23.21 17.64
N ALA A 234 13.73 -22.58 17.15
CA ALA A 234 12.38 -22.68 17.71
C ALA A 234 11.41 -23.49 16.82
N ASP A 235 10.33 -24.00 17.43
CA ASP A 235 9.13 -24.36 16.67
C ASP A 235 8.69 -23.11 15.91
N ARG A 236 8.83 -23.12 14.58
CA ARG A 236 8.57 -21.96 13.73
C ARG A 236 7.08 -21.69 13.68
N TYR A 237 6.65 -20.61 14.34
CA TYR A 237 5.28 -20.10 14.27
C TYR A 237 5.28 -18.74 13.59
N PHE A 238 4.22 -18.45 12.86
CA PHE A 238 3.96 -17.13 12.30
C PHE A 238 2.51 -16.73 12.56
N LEU A 239 2.24 -15.43 12.43
CA LEU A 239 0.97 -14.80 12.73
C LEU A 239 0.40 -14.15 11.48
N ASP A 240 -0.86 -14.46 11.16
CA ASP A 240 -1.59 -13.79 10.08
C ASP A 240 -2.80 -13.03 10.63
N VAL A 241 -2.91 -11.76 10.23
CA VAL A 241 -4.09 -10.90 10.45
C VAL A 241 -4.84 -10.79 9.13
N LEU A 242 -5.99 -11.46 9.07
CA LEU A 242 -6.72 -11.73 7.84
C LEU A 242 -8.06 -10.99 7.84
N ALA A 243 -8.24 -10.09 6.88
CA ALA A 243 -9.54 -9.46 6.64
C ALA A 243 -10.48 -10.39 5.84
N PRO A 244 -11.81 -10.17 5.90
CA PRO A 244 -12.76 -10.86 5.03
C PRO A 244 -12.45 -10.57 3.56
N ILE A 245 -12.55 -11.60 2.73
CA ILE A 245 -12.33 -11.45 1.29
C ILE A 245 -13.66 -11.18 0.60
N PRO A 246 -13.73 -10.20 -0.32
CA PRO A 246 -14.95 -9.91 -1.05
C PRO A 246 -15.42 -11.15 -1.83
N GLY A 247 -16.70 -11.49 -1.65
CA GLY A 247 -17.29 -12.68 -2.26
C GLY A 247 -17.13 -13.98 -1.46
N GLY A 248 -16.42 -13.97 -0.32
CA GLY A 248 -16.29 -15.14 0.55
C GLY A 248 -15.44 -16.26 -0.05
N ARG A 249 -14.53 -15.92 -0.97
CA ARG A 249 -13.55 -16.88 -1.50
C ARG A 249 -12.73 -17.46 -0.35
N TRP A 250 -12.32 -18.72 -0.49
CA TRP A 250 -11.55 -19.47 0.51
C TRP A 250 -12.20 -19.52 1.91
N GLN A 251 -13.53 -19.35 1.99
CA GLN A 251 -14.28 -19.34 3.26
C GLN A 251 -13.81 -18.24 4.23
N ARG A 252 -13.24 -17.14 3.72
CA ARG A 252 -12.85 -15.96 4.50
C ARG A 252 -13.98 -14.93 4.49
N ASP A 253 -15.01 -15.17 5.28
CA ASP A 253 -16.18 -14.29 5.42
C ASP A 253 -16.16 -13.39 6.67
N GLY A 254 -15.23 -13.65 7.60
CA GLY A 254 -15.00 -12.87 8.81
C GLY A 254 -13.53 -12.48 8.98
N TRP A 255 -13.29 -11.59 9.94
CA TRP A 255 -11.93 -11.24 10.38
C TRP A 255 -11.34 -12.40 11.16
N LYS A 256 -10.08 -12.72 10.90
CA LYS A 256 -9.39 -13.83 11.55
C LYS A 256 -7.99 -13.40 11.94
N VAL A 257 -7.59 -13.73 13.17
CA VAL A 257 -6.18 -13.79 13.56
C VAL A 257 -5.82 -15.27 13.64
N GLU A 258 -4.81 -15.68 12.90
CA GLU A 258 -4.38 -17.07 12.79
C GLU A 258 -2.94 -17.19 13.26
N ILE A 259 -2.65 -18.22 14.05
CA ILE A 259 -1.26 -18.60 14.34
C ILE A 259 -1.03 -19.92 13.64
N CYS A 260 -0.02 -19.93 12.77
CA CYS A 260 0.36 -21.08 11.96
C CYS A 260 1.68 -21.64 12.45
N ARG A 261 1.87 -22.94 12.29
CA ARG A 261 3.16 -23.62 12.37
C ARG A 261 3.72 -23.70 10.96
N TRP A 262 4.97 -23.29 10.79
CA TRP A 262 5.69 -23.40 9.54
C TRP A 262 6.02 -24.87 9.26
N VAL A 263 5.67 -25.36 8.08
CA VAL A 263 6.01 -26.71 7.61
C VAL A 263 6.79 -26.60 6.30
N PRO A 264 8.03 -27.13 6.23
CA PRO A 264 8.78 -27.13 4.98
C PRO A 264 8.08 -28.01 3.95
N ASP A 265 7.91 -27.52 2.72
CA ASP A 265 7.30 -28.29 1.63
C ASP A 265 8.21 -29.47 1.21
N ASP A 266 9.53 -29.31 1.35
CA ASP A 266 10.52 -30.38 1.22
C ASP A 266 11.58 -30.22 2.33
N PRO A 267 11.69 -31.19 3.27
CA PRO A 267 12.68 -31.13 4.35
C PRO A 267 14.13 -31.26 3.87
N GLU A 268 14.38 -31.66 2.62
CA GLU A 268 15.73 -31.74 2.02
C GLU A 268 16.10 -30.51 1.17
N ASP A 269 15.15 -29.61 0.87
CA ASP A 269 15.42 -28.39 0.10
C ASP A 269 15.66 -27.20 1.03
N GLU A 270 16.91 -26.74 1.13
CA GLU A 270 17.29 -25.52 1.88
C GLU A 270 16.57 -24.26 1.34
N TYR A 271 16.00 -24.31 0.13
CA TYR A 271 15.26 -23.22 -0.52
C TYR A 271 13.82 -23.60 -0.89
N GLY A 272 13.28 -24.68 -0.32
CA GLY A 272 11.91 -25.13 -0.56
C GLY A 272 10.87 -24.10 -0.13
N GLY A 273 9.70 -24.13 -0.77
CA GLY A 273 8.51 -23.42 -0.28
C GLY A 273 8.09 -23.92 1.10
N ALA A 274 7.17 -23.20 1.73
CA ALA A 274 6.60 -23.63 3.01
C ALA A 274 5.10 -23.43 3.01
N THR A 275 4.42 -24.37 3.65
CA THR A 275 3.00 -24.30 3.94
C THR A 275 2.81 -24.07 5.43
N GLY A 276 1.89 -23.17 5.79
CA GLY A 276 1.48 -22.99 7.18
C GLY A 276 0.41 -23.99 7.56
N GLU A 277 0.64 -24.77 8.61
CA GLU A 277 -0.43 -25.53 9.26
C GLU A 277 -1.07 -24.66 10.36
N PRO A 278 -2.36 -24.33 10.26
CA PRO A 278 -3.01 -23.50 11.26
C PRO A 278 -3.06 -24.22 12.60
N VAL A 279 -2.67 -23.54 13.67
CA VAL A 279 -2.65 -24.06 15.05
C VAL A 279 -3.87 -23.59 15.81
N LEU A 280 -4.23 -22.30 15.63
CA LEU A 280 -5.42 -21.71 16.23
C LEU A 280 -5.95 -20.55 15.41
N ASP A 281 -7.24 -20.26 15.60
CA ASP A 281 -7.92 -19.11 15.04
C ASP A 281 -8.61 -18.28 16.12
N CYS A 282 -8.52 -16.96 16.00
CA CYS A 282 -9.39 -15.99 16.65
C CYS A 282 -10.31 -15.35 15.58
N VAL A 283 -11.52 -15.88 15.40
CA VAL A 283 -12.48 -15.40 14.40
C VAL A 283 -13.41 -14.34 15.01
N ARG A 284 -13.63 -13.24 14.29
CA ARG A 284 -14.58 -12.18 14.62
C ARG A 284 -15.48 -11.86 13.44
N ALA A 285 -16.77 -11.68 13.72
CA ALA A 285 -17.74 -11.22 12.72
C ALA A 285 -17.62 -9.72 12.43
N GLU A 286 -17.19 -8.93 13.41
CA GLU A 286 -16.97 -7.49 13.29
C GLU A 286 -15.47 -7.20 13.15
N PRO A 287 -15.09 -6.16 12.37
CA PRO A 287 -13.71 -5.73 12.27
C PRO A 287 -13.11 -5.42 13.65
N PRO A 288 -11.85 -5.82 13.91
CA PRO A 288 -11.11 -5.30 15.05
C PRO A 288 -10.90 -3.79 14.88
N THR A 289 -10.63 -3.11 15.98
CA THR A 289 -10.22 -1.70 15.93
C THR A 289 -8.78 -1.60 15.43
N LEU A 290 -8.41 -0.45 14.87
CA LEU A 290 -7.04 -0.17 14.44
C LEU A 290 -6.02 -0.39 15.57
N SER A 291 -6.32 0.09 16.79
CA SER A 291 -5.45 -0.09 17.94
C SER A 291 -5.29 -1.56 18.34
N GLU A 292 -6.34 -2.38 18.22
CA GLU A 292 -6.24 -3.81 18.51
C GLU A 292 -5.28 -4.53 17.55
N ILE A 293 -5.31 -4.21 16.25
CA ILE A 293 -4.37 -4.80 15.28
C ILE A 293 -2.95 -4.32 15.55
N VAL A 294 -2.75 -3.01 15.74
CA VAL A 294 -1.42 -2.43 15.98
C VAL A 294 -0.80 -2.97 17.27
N GLU A 295 -1.57 -3.08 18.35
CA GLU A 295 -1.12 -3.66 19.62
C GLU A 295 -0.79 -5.16 19.50
N LEU A 296 -1.54 -5.90 18.68
CA LEU A 296 -1.24 -7.31 18.38
C LEU A 296 0.11 -7.43 17.66
N LEU A 297 0.28 -6.73 16.54
CA LEU A 297 1.49 -6.78 15.72
C LEU A 297 2.73 -6.28 16.48
N ASN A 298 2.62 -5.20 17.25
CA ASN A 298 3.72 -4.67 18.06
C ASN A 298 4.06 -5.54 19.28
N ARG A 299 3.18 -6.47 19.65
CA ARG A 299 3.42 -7.38 20.76
C ARG A 299 4.07 -8.66 20.29
N SER A 300 3.73 -9.14 19.10
CA SER A 300 4.49 -10.19 18.46
C SER A 300 5.88 -9.68 18.09
N ASP A 301 6.02 -8.54 17.40
CA ASP A 301 7.30 -7.85 17.14
C ASP A 301 8.45 -8.78 16.71
N GLY A 302 8.15 -9.79 15.90
CA GLY A 302 9.12 -10.80 15.51
C GLY A 302 9.64 -11.72 16.64
N GLN A 303 8.89 -11.84 17.75
CA GLN A 303 9.26 -12.63 18.93
C GLN A 303 8.64 -14.04 18.86
N SER A 304 9.45 -15.02 18.46
CA SER A 304 9.04 -16.42 18.33
C SER A 304 8.50 -17.02 19.64
N ASP A 305 8.99 -16.59 20.81
CA ASP A 305 8.52 -17.05 22.11
C ASP A 305 7.11 -16.57 22.45
N VAL A 306 6.74 -15.35 22.02
CA VAL A 306 5.38 -14.81 22.14
C VAL A 306 4.42 -15.64 21.29
N LEU A 307 4.76 -15.91 20.03
CA LEU A 307 3.95 -16.72 19.14
C LEU A 307 3.79 -18.16 19.64
N ALA A 308 4.87 -18.78 20.12
CA ALA A 308 4.84 -20.11 20.72
C ALA A 308 4.01 -20.18 22.02
N ALA A 309 3.98 -19.10 22.80
CA ALA A 309 3.11 -19.00 23.98
C ALA A 309 1.64 -18.87 23.58
N TRP A 310 1.33 -18.01 22.61
CA TRP A 310 -0.02 -17.86 22.08
C TRP A 310 -0.55 -19.13 21.40
N ALA A 311 0.30 -19.86 20.67
CA ALA A 311 -0.04 -21.15 20.06
C ALA A 311 -0.58 -22.19 21.06
N LYS A 312 -0.36 -22.01 22.37
CA LYS A 312 -0.83 -22.89 23.46
C LYS A 312 -2.12 -22.39 24.14
N THR A 313 -2.64 -21.22 23.77
CA THR A 313 -3.84 -20.61 24.38
C THR A 313 -5.10 -21.45 24.10
N ALA A 314 -5.87 -21.79 25.14
CA ALA A 314 -7.03 -22.67 25.01
C ALA A 314 -8.22 -21.97 24.30
N VAL A 315 -9.12 -22.76 23.71
CA VAL A 315 -10.36 -22.23 23.13
C VAL A 315 -11.18 -21.52 24.21
N GLY A 316 -11.63 -20.30 23.91
CA GLY A 316 -12.35 -19.42 24.82
C GLY A 316 -11.45 -18.51 25.67
N GLU A 317 -10.12 -18.69 25.62
CA GLU A 317 -9.17 -17.80 26.27
C GLU A 317 -8.66 -16.71 25.31
N VAL A 318 -8.15 -15.62 25.88
CA VAL A 318 -7.61 -14.47 25.15
C VAL A 318 -6.11 -14.67 24.93
N LEU A 319 -5.61 -14.37 23.72
CA LEU A 319 -4.17 -14.32 23.47
C LEU A 319 -3.53 -13.31 24.42
N ALA A 320 -2.53 -13.76 25.18
CA ALA A 320 -1.98 -13.01 26.30
C ALA A 320 -1.58 -11.58 25.89
N GLY A 321 -2.19 -10.58 26.56
CA GLY A 321 -1.91 -9.16 26.33
C GLY A 321 -2.68 -8.52 25.17
N THR A 322 -3.70 -9.19 24.63
CA THR A 322 -4.53 -8.70 23.52
C THR A 322 -6.02 -8.76 23.87
N ALA A 323 -6.90 -8.45 22.90
CA ALA A 323 -8.35 -8.66 22.99
C ALA A 323 -8.85 -9.87 22.16
N PHE A 324 -7.96 -10.61 21.50
CA PHE A 324 -8.34 -11.68 20.57
C PHE A 324 -8.60 -12.99 21.32
N VAL A 325 -9.83 -13.49 21.24
CA VAL A 325 -10.27 -14.74 21.87
C VAL A 325 -10.09 -15.91 20.89
N VAL A 326 -9.45 -16.98 21.34
CA VAL A 326 -9.30 -18.21 20.56
C VAL A 326 -10.66 -18.86 20.36
N THR A 327 -11.09 -18.95 19.11
CA THR A 327 -12.36 -19.54 18.69
C THR A 327 -12.21 -20.99 18.26
N LYS A 328 -11.02 -21.37 17.79
CA LYS A 328 -10.73 -22.72 17.31
C LYS A 328 -9.27 -23.05 17.56
N ARG A 329 -9.01 -24.30 17.89
CA ARG A 329 -7.68 -24.91 17.87
C ARG A 329 -7.72 -26.10 16.91
N TYR A 330 -6.62 -26.29 16.21
CA TYR A 330 -6.37 -27.46 15.38
C TYR A 330 -5.41 -28.32 16.20
N GLU A 331 -5.95 -29.38 16.80
CA GLU A 331 -5.13 -30.39 17.48
C GLU A 331 -4.53 -31.32 16.43
N ASP A 332 -3.29 -31.77 16.67
CA ASP A 332 -2.70 -32.93 15.99
C ASP A 332 -3.47 -34.21 16.37
#